data_AF-A0A2T0S3T0-F1
#
_entry.id   AF-A0A2T0S3T0-F1
#
_cell.length_a   1.000
_cell.length_b   1.000
_cell.length_c   1.000
_cell.angle_alpha   90.00
_cell.angle_beta   90.00
_cell.angle_gamma   90.00
#
_symmetry.space_group_name_H-M   'P 1'
#
loop_
_entity.id
_entity.type
_entity.pdbx_description
1 polymer ?
#
loop_
_entity_poly.entity_id
_entity_poly.type
_entity_poly.pdbx_seq_one_letter_code
_entity_poly.pdbx_strand_id
1 'polypeptide(L)'
;MKHYLLIFDRVRGEVLREEEFLDRATALKARFKAERAGNLSKDIEVVILGADSADALRRTHARYFRTAGELARTDLAGLTGA
;
A
#
# COMPACT_ATOMS: atom_id res chain seq x y z
N MET A 1 16.75 -3.17 3.05
CA MET A 1 15.37 -3.23 2.51
C MET A 1 14.43 -3.72 3.59
N LYS A 2 13.27 -3.07 3.73
CA LYS A 2 12.19 -3.45 4.64
C LYS A 2 11.00 -3.97 3.85
N HIS A 3 10.09 -4.65 4.54
CA HIS A 3 8.86 -5.19 3.97
C HIS A 3 7.65 -4.61 4.70
N TYR A 4 6.65 -4.18 3.95
CA TYR A 4 5.45 -3.55 4.49
C TYR A 4 4.24 -4.36 4.11
N LEU A 5 3.50 -4.88 5.11
CA LEU A 5 2.19 -5.47 4.90
C LEU A 5 1.15 -4.36 4.90
N LEU A 6 0.38 -4.26 3.82
CA LEU A 6 -0.78 -3.38 3.75
C LEU A 6 -2.06 -4.21 3.68
N ILE A 7 -3.06 -3.81 4.47
CA ILE A 7 -4.47 -4.17 4.27
C ILE A 7 -5.14 -2.93 3.68
N PHE A 8 -5.56 -3.03 2.42
CA PHE A 8 -6.07 -1.92 1.63
C PHE A 8 -7.52 -2.13 1.25
N ASP A 9 -8.37 -1.14 1.52
CA ASP A 9 -9.76 -1.12 1.07
C ASP A 9 -9.83 -0.51 -0.34
N ARG A 10 -10.16 -1.33 -1.34
CA ARG A 10 -10.24 -0.90 -2.74
C ARG A 10 -11.42 0.01 -3.04
N VAL A 11 -12.49 -0.07 -2.26
CA VAL A 11 -13.70 0.74 -2.45
C VAL A 11 -13.47 2.14 -1.88
N ARG A 12 -12.85 2.22 -0.70
CA ARG A 12 -12.55 3.49 -0.03
C ARG A 12 -11.24 4.11 -0.50
N GLY A 13 -10.36 3.32 -1.12
CA GLY A 13 -9.08 3.77 -1.63
C GLY A 13 -8.08 4.10 -0.52
N GLU A 14 -8.15 3.40 0.62
CA GLU A 14 -7.34 3.72 1.80
C GLU A 14 -6.68 2.48 2.45
N VAL A 15 -5.54 2.70 3.10
CA VAL A 15 -4.85 1.68 3.89
C VAL A 15 -5.50 1.58 5.27
N LEU A 16 -6.12 0.44 5.55
CA LEU A 16 -6.72 0.13 6.85
C LEU A 16 -5.66 -0.30 7.89
N ARG A 17 -4.56 -0.89 7.43
CA ARG A 17 -3.46 -1.35 8.30
C ARG A 17 -2.14 -1.37 7.54
N GLU A 18 -1.09 -0.84 8.16
CA GLU A 18 0.31 -0.89 7.71
C GLU A 18 1.15 -1.54 8.82
N GLU A 19 1.93 -2.57 8.49
CA GLU A 19 2.89 -3.18 9.41
C GLU A 19 4.26 -3.32 8.75
N GLU A 20 5.32 -2.91 9.44
CA GLU A 20 6.71 -3.02 8.99
C GLU A 20 7.36 -4.31 9.49
N PHE A 21 8.12 -4.97 8.61
CA PHE A 21 8.90 -6.16 8.89
C PHE A 21 10.32 -6.00 8.33
N LEU A 22 11.31 -6.45 9.10
CA LEU A 22 12.70 -6.53 8.63
C LEU A 22 12.97 -7.77 7.78
N ASP A 23 12.14 -8.80 7.91
CA ASP A 23 12.30 -10.10 7.25
C ASP A 23 11.10 -10.43 6.35
N ARG A 24 11.39 -10.88 5.13
CA ARG A 24 10.39 -11.23 4.12
C ARG A 24 9.56 -12.43 4.53
N ALA A 25 10.17 -13.44 5.15
CA ALA A 25 9.45 -14.65 5.54
C ALA A 25 8.40 -14.34 6.61
N THR A 26 8.71 -13.44 7.54
CA THR A 26 7.80 -12.95 8.58
C THR A 26 6.65 -12.15 7.99
N ALA A 27 6.93 -11.26 7.02
CA ALA A 27 5.88 -10.53 6.29
C ALA A 27 4.93 -11.49 5.56
N LEU A 28 5.45 -12.54 4.91
CA LEU A 28 4.64 -13.56 4.23
C LEU A 28 3.75 -14.34 5.21
N LYS A 29 4.28 -14.74 6.37
CA LYS A 29 3.48 -15.38 7.42
C LYS A 29 2.34 -14.47 7.91
N ALA A 30 2.63 -13.18 8.11
CA ALA A 30 1.63 -12.19 8.52
C ALA A 30 0.54 -12.01 7.44
N ARG A 31 0.93 -11.95 6.16
CA ARG A 31 -0.01 -11.92 5.04
C ARG A 31 -0.94 -13.14 5.02
N PHE A 32 -0.39 -14.35 5.10
CA PHE A 32 -1.22 -15.56 5.10
C PHE A 32 -2.16 -15.62 6.31
N LYS A 33 -1.71 -15.14 7.46
CA LYS A 33 -2.57 -15.03 8.65
C LYS A 33 -3.72 -14.04 8.42
N ALA A 34 -3.45 -12.89 7.82
CA ALA A 34 -4.49 -11.92 7.47
C ALA A 34 -5.48 -12.49 6.45
N GLU A 35 -4.98 -13.13 5.39
CA GLU A 35 -5.81 -13.78 4.35
C GLU A 35 -6.72 -14.88 4.93
N ARG A 36 -6.21 -15.67 5.90
CA ARG A 36 -6.96 -16.77 6.54
C ARG A 36 -7.95 -16.34 7.63
N ALA A 37 -7.96 -15.08 8.05
CA ALA A 37 -8.88 -14.60 9.09
C ALA A 37 -10.38 -14.66 8.67
N GLY A 38 -10.68 -15.15 7.46
CA GLY A 38 -11.96 -15.75 7.11
C GLY A 38 -13.02 -14.80 6.57
N ASN A 39 -12.85 -13.49 6.73
CA ASN A 39 -13.86 -12.48 6.37
C ASN A 39 -13.30 -11.29 5.56
N LEU A 40 -12.25 -11.50 4.76
CA LEU A 40 -11.82 -10.46 3.83
C LEU A 40 -12.84 -10.37 2.70
N SER A 41 -13.56 -9.25 2.61
CA SER A 41 -14.37 -8.95 1.43
C SER A 41 -13.47 -8.99 0.18
N LYS A 42 -14.05 -9.28 -0.98
CA LYS A 42 -13.39 -9.17 -2.29
C LYS A 42 -12.78 -7.79 -2.55
N ASP A 43 -13.23 -6.80 -1.80
CA ASP A 43 -12.81 -5.41 -1.84
C ASP A 43 -11.55 -5.12 -1.01
N ILE A 44 -11.12 -6.07 -0.17
CA ILE A 44 -9.89 -5.92 0.62
C ILE A 44 -8.72 -6.59 -0.09
N GLU A 45 -7.64 -5.83 -0.28
CA GLU A 45 -6.36 -6.31 -0.77
C GLU A 45 -5.37 -6.46 0.38
N VAL A 46 -4.73 -7.63 0.49
CA VAL A 46 -3.63 -7.88 1.41
C VAL A 46 -2.35 -8.05 0.60
N VAL A 47 -1.38 -7.17 0.79
CA VAL A 47 -0.18 -7.09 -0.06
C VAL A 47 1.07 -6.81 0.74
N ILE A 48 2.21 -7.32 0.27
CA ILE A 48 3.53 -7.02 0.83
C ILE A 48 4.31 -6.21 -0.19
N LEU A 49 4.85 -5.08 0.24
CA LEU A 49 5.64 -4.16 -0.57
C LEU A 49 7.05 -4.03 0.00
N GLY A 50 8.04 -3.89 -0.88
CA GLY A 50 9.43 -3.65 -0.49
C GLY A 50 9.77 -2.17 -0.60
N ALA A 51 10.40 -1.60 0.43
CA ALA A 51 10.95 -0.24 0.38
C ALA A 51 12.07 -0.08 1.40
N ASP A 52 12.95 0.91 1.21
CA ASP A 52 14.03 1.18 2.15
C ASP A 52 13.56 1.94 3.41
N SER A 53 12.43 2.63 3.31
CA SER A 53 11.79 3.35 4.42
C SER A 53 10.29 3.55 4.16
N ALA A 54 9.56 3.95 5.19
CA ALA A 54 8.13 4.26 5.11
C ALA A 54 7.84 5.44 4.17
N ASP A 55 8.76 6.40 4.06
CA ASP A 55 8.67 7.50 3.11
C ASP A 55 8.94 7.01 1.67
N ALA A 56 10.00 6.23 1.47
CA ALA A 56 10.27 5.59 0.18
C ALA A 56 9.09 4.72 -0.30
N LEU A 57 8.40 4.03 0.61
CA LEU A 57 7.18 3.26 0.33
C LEU A 57 6.08 4.16 -0.24
N ARG A 58 5.78 5.29 0.44
CA ARG A 58 4.76 6.26 0.02
C ARG A 58 5.05 6.86 -1.37
N ARG A 59 6.34 7.08 -1.69
CA ARG A 59 6.78 7.58 -3.00
C ARG A 59 6.69 6.53 -4.11
N THR A 60 7.16 5.31 -3.86
CA THR A 60 7.28 4.25 -4.89
C THR A 60 5.98 3.47 -5.11
N HIS A 61 5.10 3.45 -4.11
CA HIS A 61 3.84 2.71 -4.13
C HIS A 61 2.65 3.66 -3.89
N ALA A 62 2.69 4.84 -4.53
CA ALA A 62 1.73 5.92 -4.33
C ALA A 62 0.25 5.51 -4.51
N ARG A 63 -0.03 4.44 -5.28
CA ARG A 63 -1.40 3.93 -5.50
C ARG A 63 -2.16 3.63 -4.22
N TYR A 64 -1.45 3.28 -3.15
CA TYR A 64 -2.06 2.92 -1.87
C TYR A 64 -2.24 4.11 -0.94
N PHE A 65 -1.55 5.23 -1.20
CA PHE A 65 -1.46 6.36 -0.28
C PHE A 65 -2.03 7.66 -0.83
N ARG A 66 -2.28 7.72 -2.15
CA ARG A 66 -2.87 8.90 -2.79
C ARG A 66 -4.32 8.63 -3.13
N THR A 67 -5.18 9.57 -2.79
CA THR A 67 -6.55 9.61 -3.29
C THR A 67 -6.55 9.89 -4.80
N ALA A 68 -7.64 9.53 -5.49
CA ALA A 68 -7.80 9.85 -6.92
C ALA A 68 -7.60 11.35 -7.22
N GLY A 69 -7.95 12.23 -6.29
CA GLY A 69 -7.74 13.68 -6.40
C GLY A 69 -6.27 14.12 -6.30
N GLU A 70 -5.41 13.38 -5.58
CA GLU A 70 -3.98 13.69 -5.46
C GLU A 70 -3.16 13.16 -6.63
N LEU A 71 -3.59 12.03 -7.22
CA LEU A 71 -3.01 11.52 -8.46
C LEU A 71 -3.28 12.48 -9.63
N ALA A 72 -4.52 12.96 -9.78
CA ALA A 72 -4.90 13.87 -10.86
C ALA A 72 -4.19 15.24 -10.82
N ARG A 73 -3.86 15.77 -9.64
CA ARG A 73 -3.09 17.03 -9.53
C ARG A 73 -1.63 16.90 -9.97
N THR A 74 -1.05 15.71 -9.87
CA THR A 74 0.35 15.49 -10.26
C THR A 74 0.50 15.61 -11.79
N ASP A 75 -0.50 15.16 -12.56
CA ASP A 75 -0.48 15.22 -14.01
C ASP A 75 -0.72 16.64 -14.56
N LEU A 76 -1.57 17.43 -13.89
CA LEU A 76 -1.85 18.83 -14.27
C LEU A 76 -0.66 19.78 -13.99
N ALA A 77 0.13 19.52 -12.96
CA ALA A 77 1.34 20.29 -12.66
C ALA A 77 2.46 20.06 -13.70
N GLY A 78 2.45 18.92 -14.40
CA GLY A 78 3.38 18.63 -15.50
C GLY A 78 2.99 19.30 -16.83
N LEU A 79 1.75 19.76 -16.98
CA LEU A 79 1.22 20.35 -18.22
C LEU A 79 1.26 21.89 -18.25
N THR A 80 1.57 22.53 -17.13
CA THR A 80 1.61 24.01 -17.00
C THR A 80 3.02 24.59 -17.05
N GLY A 81 4.03 23.76 -17.31
CA GLY A 81 5.44 24.13 -17.44
C GLY A 81 6.01 23.88 -18.84
N ALA A 82 5.37 24.43 -19.87
CA ALA A 82 5.90 24.49 -21.24
C ALA A 82 5.77 25.91 -21.80
#